data_AF-A0A559ICS1-F1
#
_entry.id   AF-A0A559ICS1-F1
#
_cell.length_a   1.000
_cell.length_b   1.000
_cell.length_c   1.000
_cell.angle_alpha   90.00
_cell.angle_beta   90.00
_cell.angle_gamma   90.00
#
_symmetry.space_group_name_H-M   'P 1'
#
loop_
_entity.id
_entity.type
_entity.pdbx_description
1 polymer ?
#
loop_
_entity_poly.entity_id
_entity_poly.type
_entity_poly.pdbx_seq_one_letter_code
_entity_poly.pdbx_strand_id
1 'polypeptide(L)'
;MADKVNLSNGNPAAANKYRTHLTIKSVQNKEQVEHTVDADVYCKGNHIYIRYEEPVLAAEEDRSQAVKRRSSSAGTAEDQVQAVPATNVMLKLSANEWKLTRRGVVESEMSFTPNVRLNGYYRSAALRFPLVTDTKQWTRRDQAVEKNGVIAHLPEYVAWAYDLYIEEDCVGQFALQLTFNWPSTSEREHGI
;
A
#
# COMPACT_ATOMS: atom_id res chain seq x y z
N MET A 1 42.67 -27.62 -16.55
CA MET A 1 42.15 -27.12 -15.25
C MET A 1 41.15 -26.03 -15.58
N ALA A 2 39.87 -26.31 -15.37
CA ALA A 2 38.77 -25.42 -15.71
C ALA A 2 38.19 -24.87 -14.40
N ASP A 3 38.41 -23.57 -14.14
CA ASP A 3 37.71 -22.87 -13.08
C ASP A 3 36.33 -22.47 -13.59
N LYS A 4 35.31 -23.23 -13.14
CA LYS A 4 33.92 -22.83 -13.24
C LYS A 4 33.67 -21.72 -12.21
N VAL A 5 33.60 -20.48 -12.68
CA VAL A 5 33.06 -19.37 -11.89
C VAL A 5 31.58 -19.66 -11.65
N ASN A 6 31.24 -19.85 -10.38
CA ASN A 6 29.91 -20.10 -9.89
C ASN A 6 29.12 -18.78 -9.92
N LEU A 7 28.35 -18.54 -10.98
CA LEU A 7 27.38 -17.44 -11.04
C LEU A 7 26.28 -17.76 -10.04
N SER A 8 26.31 -17.09 -8.88
CA SER A 8 25.23 -17.16 -7.91
C SER A 8 23.93 -16.67 -8.55
N ASN A 9 22.95 -17.57 -8.60
CA ASN A 9 21.55 -17.27 -8.92
C ASN A 9 20.96 -16.37 -7.83
N GLY A 10 21.32 -15.09 -7.84
CA GLY A 10 20.59 -14.05 -7.13
C GLY A 10 19.26 -13.82 -7.84
N ASN A 11 18.14 -14.00 -7.14
CA ASN A 11 16.82 -13.64 -7.66
C ASN A 11 16.83 -12.15 -8.07
N PRO A 12 16.73 -11.79 -9.35
CA PRO A 12 16.83 -10.39 -9.79
C PRO A 12 15.71 -9.50 -9.22
N ALA A 13 14.62 -10.09 -8.73
CA ALA A 13 13.55 -9.35 -8.05
C ALA A 13 13.98 -8.79 -6.69
N ALA A 14 14.97 -9.36 -6.02
CA ALA A 14 15.47 -8.84 -4.73
C ALA A 14 16.35 -7.60 -4.91
N ALA A 15 17.00 -7.44 -6.07
CA ALA A 15 17.91 -6.33 -6.35
C ALA A 15 17.18 -4.97 -6.44
N ASN A 16 15.94 -4.94 -6.94
CA ASN A 16 15.17 -3.71 -7.18
C ASN A 16 14.13 -3.41 -6.09
N LYS A 17 14.30 -3.97 -4.89
CA LYS A 17 13.40 -3.74 -3.75
C LYS A 17 13.98 -2.68 -2.81
N TYR A 18 13.20 -1.66 -2.52
CA TYR A 18 13.50 -0.58 -1.59
C TYR A 18 12.51 -0.61 -0.43
N ARG A 19 12.99 -0.39 0.79
CA ARG A 19 12.13 -0.24 1.97
C ARG A 19 12.06 1.23 2.35
N THR A 20 10.91 1.66 2.82
CA THR A 20 10.62 3.02 3.24
C THR A 20 9.57 3.00 4.34
N HIS A 21 9.57 4.02 5.19
CA HIS A 21 8.37 4.34 5.95
C HIS A 21 7.47 5.20 5.07
N LEU A 22 6.20 4.83 4.99
CA LEU A 22 5.20 5.48 4.14
C LEU A 22 4.20 6.18 5.03
N THR A 23 4.16 7.51 4.96
CA THR A 23 3.12 8.30 5.62
C THR A 23 1.95 8.48 4.66
N ILE A 24 0.77 8.01 5.08
CA ILE A 24 -0.46 8.03 4.31
C ILE A 24 -1.40 9.03 4.97
N LYS A 25 -1.76 10.08 4.24
CA LYS A 25 -2.83 11.02 4.63
C LYS A 25 -4.02 10.80 3.72
N SER A 26 -5.16 10.48 4.32
CA SER A 26 -6.45 10.36 3.63
C SER A 26 -7.37 11.46 4.11
N VAL A 27 -7.97 12.20 3.19
CA VAL A 27 -8.99 13.21 3.48
C VAL A 27 -10.31 12.77 2.87
N GLN A 28 -11.36 12.74 3.68
CA GLN A 28 -12.74 12.47 3.26
C GLN A 28 -13.67 13.47 3.95
N ASN A 29 -14.46 14.22 3.19
CA ASN A 29 -15.47 15.14 3.74
C ASN A 29 -14.95 16.07 4.88
N LYS A 30 -13.69 16.53 4.76
CA LYS A 30 -12.92 17.34 5.74
C LYS A 30 -12.36 16.60 6.96
N GLU A 31 -12.69 15.33 7.14
CA GLU A 31 -11.98 14.46 8.08
C GLU A 31 -10.64 14.05 7.47
N GLN A 32 -9.59 14.06 8.29
CA GLN A 32 -8.26 13.64 7.89
C GLN A 32 -7.80 12.52 8.81
N VAL A 33 -7.35 11.42 8.21
CA VAL A 33 -6.67 10.33 8.90
C VAL A 33 -5.23 10.28 8.38
N GLU A 34 -4.29 10.21 9.29
CA GLU A 34 -2.86 10.09 8.99
C GLU A 34 -2.28 8.91 9.76
N HIS A 35 -1.52 8.07 9.08
CA HIS A 35 -0.79 6.98 9.71
C HIS A 35 0.47 6.65 8.91
N THR A 36 1.42 5.99 9.58
CA THR A 36 2.69 5.57 8.98
C THR A 36 2.78 4.05 9.00
N VAL A 37 3.21 3.48 7.88
CA VAL A 37 3.39 2.03 7.69
C VAL A 37 4.73 1.74 7.05
N ASP A 38 5.23 0.52 7.24
CA ASP A 38 6.35 0.03 6.45
C ASP A 38 5.87 -0.36 5.06
N ALA A 39 6.62 0.05 4.05
CA ALA A 39 6.31 -0.25 2.66
C ALA A 39 7.54 -0.79 1.90
N ASP A 40 7.24 -1.73 1.00
CA ASP A 40 8.17 -2.24 0.01
C ASP A 40 7.87 -1.57 -1.34
N VAL A 41 8.88 -0.96 -1.94
CA VAL A 41 8.79 -0.32 -3.26
C VAL A 41 9.68 -1.05 -4.25
N TYR A 42 9.17 -1.34 -5.44
CA TYR A 42 9.93 -2.01 -6.48
C TYR A 42 9.60 -1.52 -7.89
N CYS A 43 10.63 -1.44 -8.72
CA CYS A 43 10.54 -1.01 -10.11
C CYS A 43 10.50 -2.22 -11.03
N LYS A 44 9.50 -2.27 -11.93
CA LYS A 44 9.39 -3.30 -12.97
C LYS A 44 8.96 -2.66 -14.29
N GLY A 45 9.89 -2.60 -15.23
CA GLY A 45 9.69 -1.84 -16.48
C GLY A 45 9.54 -0.35 -16.16
N ASN A 46 8.51 0.28 -16.73
CA ASN A 46 8.14 1.69 -16.48
C ASN A 46 7.16 1.88 -15.32
N HIS A 47 6.93 0.84 -14.52
CA HIS A 47 5.99 0.85 -13.41
C HIS A 47 6.73 0.83 -12.07
N ILE A 48 6.20 1.59 -11.12
CA ILE A 48 6.59 1.51 -9.72
C ILE A 48 5.45 0.85 -8.95
N TYR A 49 5.79 -0.12 -8.13
CA TYR A 49 4.86 -0.82 -7.28
C TYR A 49 5.20 -0.54 -5.83
N ILE A 50 4.17 -0.21 -5.04
CA ILE A 50 4.29 0.06 -3.61
C ILE A 50 3.37 -0.93 -2.91
N ARG A 51 3.95 -1.72 -2.00
CA ARG A 51 3.23 -2.70 -1.21
C ARG A 51 3.34 -2.33 0.26
N TYR A 52 2.21 -2.28 0.95
CA TYR A 52 2.14 -2.10 2.40
C TYR A 52 0.92 -2.85 2.95
N GLU A 53 0.85 -2.96 4.28
CA GLU A 53 -0.32 -3.51 4.97
C GLU A 53 -1.09 -2.36 5.61
N GLU A 54 -2.40 -2.29 5.36
CA GLU A 54 -3.28 -1.36 6.06
C GLU A 54 -3.48 -1.87 7.49
N PRO A 55 -3.23 -1.04 8.52
CA PRO A 55 -3.53 -1.42 9.89
C PRO A 55 -5.04 -1.58 10.05
N VAL A 56 -5.46 -2.56 10.85
CA VAL A 56 -6.85 -2.64 11.30
C VAL A 56 -7.08 -1.43 12.20
N LEU A 57 -7.72 -0.39 11.69
CA LEU A 57 -7.99 0.82 12.46
C LEU A 57 -8.94 0.46 13.61
N ALA A 58 -8.61 0.92 14.82
CA ALA A 58 -9.20 0.53 16.11
C ALA A 58 -10.74 0.60 16.22
N ALA A 59 -11.43 1.24 15.26
CA ALA A 59 -12.89 1.22 15.20
C ALA A 59 -13.49 -0.17 14.89
N GLU A 60 -12.72 -1.10 14.33
CA GLU A 60 -13.17 -2.49 14.08
C GLU A 60 -12.73 -3.48 15.18
N GLU A 61 -11.83 -3.08 16.08
CA GLU A 61 -11.41 -3.92 17.22
C GLU A 61 -12.56 -4.16 18.20
N ASP A 62 -13.45 -3.18 18.39
CA ASP A 62 -14.56 -3.27 19.34
C ASP A 62 -15.62 -4.31 18.91
N ARG A 63 -15.86 -4.46 17.59
CA ARG A 63 -16.76 -5.51 17.05
C ARG A 63 -16.12 -6.89 17.06
N SER A 64 -14.80 -6.97 16.89
CA SER A 64 -14.07 -8.24 16.85
C SER A 64 -13.93 -8.87 18.25
N GLN A 65 -13.85 -8.05 19.30
CA GLN A 65 -13.84 -8.53 20.69
C GLN A 65 -15.22 -8.96 21.21
N ALA A 66 -16.32 -8.39 20.70
CA ALA A 66 -17.67 -8.76 21.09
C ALA A 66 -18.06 -10.21 20.68
N VAL A 67 -17.48 -10.75 19.60
CA VAL A 67 -17.74 -12.12 19.13
C VAL A 67 -16.99 -13.17 19.96
N LYS A 68 -15.76 -12.88 20.42
CA LYS A 68 -14.96 -13.81 21.24
C LYS A 68 -15.51 -14.02 22.66
N ARG A 69 -16.32 -13.09 23.19
CA ARG A 69 -16.91 -13.21 24.54
C ARG A 69 -18.08 -14.20 24.67
N ARG A 70 -18.57 -14.77 23.56
CA ARG A 70 -19.69 -15.74 23.59
C ARG A 70 -19.29 -17.21 23.46
N SER A 71 -18.00 -17.52 23.28
CA SER A 71 -17.54 -18.90 23.07
C SER A 71 -16.36 -19.28 23.96
N SER A 72 -16.40 -18.95 25.25
CA SER A 72 -15.45 -19.47 26.23
C SER A 72 -16.11 -20.51 27.13
N SER A 73 -16.10 -21.77 26.68
CA SER A 73 -16.07 -22.92 27.58
C SER A 73 -14.81 -23.72 27.28
N ALA A 74 -13.85 -23.60 28.21
CA ALA A 74 -12.76 -24.50 28.56
C ALA A 74 -11.96 -25.19 27.43
N GLY A 75 -10.68 -24.79 27.30
CA GLY A 75 -9.67 -25.56 26.59
C GLY A 75 -8.30 -24.89 26.67
N THR A 76 -7.41 -25.47 27.48
CA THR A 76 -5.98 -25.19 27.60
C THR A 76 -5.27 -25.47 26.28
N ALA A 77 -4.63 -24.47 25.67
CA ALA A 77 -3.51 -24.65 24.73
C ALA A 77 -2.85 -23.30 24.40
N GLU A 78 -1.55 -23.26 24.67
CA GLU A 78 -0.46 -22.67 23.89
C GLU A 78 -0.73 -21.39 23.07
N ASP A 79 0.09 -20.39 23.40
CA ASP A 79 0.20 -19.03 22.88
C ASP A 79 0.42 -18.99 21.35
N GLN A 80 -0.63 -19.30 20.58
CA GLN A 80 -0.73 -18.95 19.17
C GLN A 80 -1.19 -17.49 19.11
N VAL A 81 -0.24 -16.57 18.93
CA VAL A 81 -0.55 -15.21 18.50
C VAL A 81 -1.27 -15.31 17.16
N GLN A 82 -2.60 -15.33 17.21
CA GLN A 82 -3.42 -15.40 16.01
C GLN A 82 -3.20 -14.10 15.24
N ALA A 83 -2.54 -14.22 14.08
CA ALA A 83 -2.26 -13.11 13.20
C ALA A 83 -3.56 -12.33 12.97
N VAL A 84 -3.55 -11.04 13.35
CA VAL A 84 -4.68 -10.14 13.09
C VAL A 84 -4.86 -10.08 11.57
N PRO A 85 -6.06 -10.35 11.04
CA PRO A 85 -6.23 -10.44 9.60
C PRO A 85 -6.06 -9.05 8.98
N ALA A 86 -5.05 -8.90 8.13
CA ALA A 86 -4.64 -7.62 7.54
C ALA A 86 -5.16 -7.46 6.10
N THR A 87 -5.20 -6.20 5.64
CA THR A 87 -5.43 -5.87 4.23
C THR A 87 -4.09 -5.51 3.58
N ASN A 88 -3.65 -6.33 2.64
CA ASN A 88 -2.48 -6.05 1.81
C ASN A 88 -2.87 -5.06 0.70
N VAL A 89 -2.16 -3.95 0.60
CA VAL A 89 -2.35 -2.96 -0.45
C VAL A 89 -1.21 -3.03 -1.46
N MET A 90 -1.57 -2.96 -2.74
CA MET A 90 -0.67 -2.76 -3.85
C MET A 90 -1.08 -1.50 -4.61
N LEU A 91 -0.19 -0.51 -4.67
CA LEU A 91 -0.33 0.65 -5.54
C LEU A 91 0.65 0.52 -6.70
N LYS A 92 0.12 0.42 -7.91
CA LYS A 92 0.88 0.48 -9.16
C LYS A 92 0.81 1.90 -9.71
N LEU A 93 1.96 2.54 -9.86
CA LEU A 93 2.11 3.85 -10.49
C LEU A 93 2.66 3.69 -11.90
N SER A 94 1.91 4.19 -12.88
CA SER A 94 2.31 4.31 -14.28
C SER A 94 2.17 5.76 -14.74
N ALA A 95 2.61 6.08 -15.96
CA ALA A 95 2.44 7.42 -16.52
C ALA A 95 0.97 7.82 -16.72
N ASN A 96 0.11 6.86 -17.12
CA ASN A 96 -1.25 7.15 -17.59
C ASN A 96 -2.36 6.59 -16.68
N GLU A 97 -2.02 5.66 -15.79
CA GLU A 97 -2.99 5.06 -14.86
C GLU A 97 -2.27 4.66 -13.57
N TRP A 98 -2.88 5.01 -12.45
CA TRP A 98 -2.53 4.49 -11.13
C TRP A 98 -3.59 3.51 -10.69
N LYS A 99 -3.17 2.40 -10.09
CA LYS A 99 -4.08 1.33 -9.70
C LYS A 99 -3.80 0.89 -8.28
N LEU A 100 -4.84 0.95 -7.45
CA LEU A 100 -4.83 0.49 -6.07
C LEU A 100 -5.61 -0.82 -5.97
N THR A 101 -4.95 -1.86 -5.47
CA THR A 101 -5.55 -3.17 -5.20
C THR A 101 -5.40 -3.50 -3.72
N ARG A 102 -6.50 -3.85 -3.06
CA ARG A 102 -6.54 -4.36 -1.69
C ARG A 102 -6.86 -5.86 -1.72
N ARG A 103 -6.20 -6.64 -0.87
CA ARG A 103 -6.46 -8.07 -0.69
C ARG A 103 -6.44 -8.47 0.78
N GLY A 104 -7.33 -9.37 1.20
CA GLY A 104 -7.45 -9.81 2.59
C GLY A 104 -8.86 -9.63 3.13
N VAL A 105 -9.02 -9.03 4.32
CA VAL A 105 -10.34 -8.76 4.92
C VAL A 105 -11.16 -7.77 4.09
N VAL A 106 -10.47 -6.91 3.35
CA VAL A 106 -11.02 -6.08 2.28
C VAL A 106 -10.36 -6.47 0.97
N GLU A 107 -11.20 -6.70 -0.03
CA GLU A 107 -10.83 -6.92 -1.42
C GLU A 107 -11.36 -5.74 -2.23
N SER A 108 -10.49 -4.97 -2.87
CA SER A 108 -10.92 -3.84 -3.70
C SER A 108 -9.99 -3.61 -4.87
N GLU A 109 -10.52 -3.08 -5.95
CA GLU A 109 -9.74 -2.57 -7.07
C GLU A 109 -10.26 -1.19 -7.48
N MET A 110 -9.37 -0.21 -7.56
CA MET A 110 -9.66 1.13 -8.02
C MET A 110 -8.54 1.60 -8.93
N SER A 111 -8.91 2.25 -10.03
CA SER A 111 -7.97 2.81 -10.99
C SER A 111 -8.19 4.31 -11.10
N PHE A 112 -7.14 5.06 -11.40
CA PHE A 112 -7.14 6.50 -11.38
C PHE A 112 -6.44 7.02 -12.63
N THR A 113 -7.17 7.80 -13.42
CA THR A 113 -6.67 8.52 -14.59
C THR A 113 -7.41 9.85 -14.66
N PRO A 114 -6.72 11.00 -14.70
CA PRO A 114 -7.37 12.29 -14.76
C PRO A 114 -8.37 12.38 -15.92
N ASN A 115 -9.54 12.94 -15.65
CA ASN A 115 -10.61 13.16 -16.63
C ASN A 115 -11.23 11.87 -17.22
N VAL A 116 -10.95 10.71 -16.63
CA VAL A 116 -11.57 9.43 -17.02
C VAL A 116 -12.23 8.81 -15.80
N ARG A 117 -13.49 8.41 -15.97
CA ARG A 117 -14.21 7.61 -14.98
C ARG A 117 -13.85 6.14 -15.16
N LEU A 118 -13.34 5.50 -14.10
CA LEU A 118 -12.88 4.12 -14.15
C LEU A 118 -13.67 3.25 -13.18
N ASN A 119 -14.12 2.10 -13.69
CA ASN A 119 -14.82 1.12 -12.87
C ASN A 119 -13.86 0.42 -11.92
N GLY A 120 -14.39 0.04 -10.77
CA GLY A 120 -13.73 -0.76 -9.77
C GLY A 120 -14.73 -1.54 -8.95
N TYR A 121 -14.26 -2.14 -7.87
CA TYR A 121 -15.12 -2.86 -6.94
C TYR A 121 -14.62 -2.76 -5.52
N TYR A 122 -15.54 -2.95 -4.59
CA TYR A 122 -15.25 -3.18 -3.18
C TYR A 122 -15.97 -4.44 -2.69
N ARG A 123 -15.27 -5.24 -1.89
CA ARG A 123 -15.81 -6.44 -1.25
C ARG A 123 -15.21 -6.59 0.14
N SER A 124 -16.07 -6.88 1.11
CA SER A 124 -15.72 -7.34 2.45
C SER A 124 -16.68 -8.45 2.86
N ALA A 125 -16.61 -8.87 4.13
CA ALA A 125 -17.60 -9.80 4.70
C ALA A 125 -19.01 -9.19 4.74
N ALA A 126 -19.12 -7.87 4.93
CA ALA A 126 -20.40 -7.18 5.13
C ALA A 126 -20.96 -6.54 3.85
N LEU A 127 -20.11 -6.06 2.95
CA LEU A 127 -20.52 -5.24 1.82
C LEU A 127 -19.85 -5.68 0.52
N ARG A 128 -20.59 -5.58 -0.59
CA ARG A 128 -20.07 -5.82 -1.94
C ARG A 128 -20.78 -4.90 -2.91
N PHE A 129 -20.03 -4.08 -3.63
CA PHE A 129 -20.61 -3.18 -4.62
C PHE A 129 -19.60 -2.83 -5.72
N PRO A 130 -20.07 -2.61 -6.96
CA PRO A 130 -19.28 -1.91 -7.96
C PRO A 130 -19.13 -0.44 -7.55
N LEU A 131 -18.03 0.18 -7.96
CA LEU A 131 -17.80 1.61 -7.74
C LEU A 131 -17.13 2.23 -8.96
N VAL A 132 -17.22 3.54 -9.08
CA VAL A 132 -16.54 4.30 -10.13
C VAL A 132 -15.73 5.43 -9.50
N THR A 133 -14.49 5.61 -9.95
CA THR A 133 -13.62 6.71 -9.55
C THR A 133 -13.57 7.75 -10.66
N ASP A 134 -13.80 9.02 -10.32
CA ASP A 134 -13.64 10.16 -11.21
C ASP A 134 -12.46 11.00 -10.71
N THR A 135 -11.28 10.79 -11.32
CA THR A 135 -10.03 11.40 -10.84
C THR A 135 -9.93 12.84 -11.30
N LYS A 136 -9.84 13.77 -10.35
CA LYS A 136 -9.79 15.21 -10.61
C LYS A 136 -8.37 15.71 -10.85
N GLN A 137 -7.44 15.21 -10.06
CA GLN A 137 -6.04 15.60 -10.13
C GLN A 137 -5.15 14.53 -9.54
N TRP A 138 -3.90 14.53 -9.97
CA TRP A 138 -2.84 13.76 -9.37
C TRP A 138 -1.50 14.48 -9.49
N THR A 139 -0.58 14.17 -8.60
CA THR A 139 0.76 14.76 -8.58
C THR A 139 1.74 13.70 -8.12
N ARG A 140 2.87 13.59 -8.82
CA ARG A 140 3.99 12.74 -8.41
C ARG A 140 5.28 13.55 -8.48
N ARG A 141 6.08 13.46 -7.43
CA ARG A 141 7.46 13.95 -7.39
C ARG A 141 8.35 12.77 -7.07
N ASP A 142 9.44 12.65 -7.83
CA ASP A 142 10.43 11.61 -7.65
C ASP A 142 11.73 12.22 -7.14
N GLN A 143 12.50 11.42 -6.40
CA GLN A 143 13.83 11.76 -5.94
C GLN A 143 14.83 10.66 -6.31
N ALA A 144 16.11 11.04 -6.43
CA ALA A 144 17.20 10.09 -6.56
C ALA A 144 17.48 9.41 -5.21
N VAL A 145 17.50 8.09 -5.19
CA VAL A 145 17.84 7.26 -4.04
C VAL A 145 19.00 6.35 -4.41
N GLU A 146 20.11 6.48 -3.71
CA GLU A 146 21.28 5.64 -3.91
C GLU A 146 21.24 4.41 -3.01
N LYS A 147 21.45 3.23 -3.60
CA LYS A 147 21.61 1.97 -2.89
C LYS A 147 22.72 1.15 -3.53
N ASN A 148 23.74 0.78 -2.76
CA ASN A 148 24.89 0.00 -3.22
C ASN A 148 25.57 0.62 -4.47
N GLY A 149 25.72 1.94 -4.51
CA GLY A 149 26.29 2.66 -5.66
C GLY A 149 25.38 2.76 -6.89
N VAL A 150 24.13 2.31 -6.80
CA VAL A 150 23.13 2.42 -7.87
C VAL A 150 22.11 3.49 -7.50
N ILE A 151 21.96 4.50 -8.35
CA ILE A 151 20.94 5.55 -8.21
C ILE A 151 19.65 5.09 -8.90
N ALA A 152 18.54 5.11 -8.16
CA ALA A 152 17.21 4.90 -8.69
C ALA A 152 16.34 6.15 -8.46
N HIS A 153 15.49 6.47 -9.43
CA HIS A 153 14.48 7.51 -9.27
C HIS A 153 13.21 6.89 -8.68
N LEU A 154 12.95 7.18 -7.41
CA LEU A 154 11.83 6.63 -6.64
C LEU A 154 10.87 7.75 -6.21
N PRO A 155 9.60 7.44 -5.92
CA PRO A 155 8.64 8.46 -5.50
C PRO A 155 9.07 9.10 -4.17
N GLU A 156 9.12 10.42 -4.12
CA GLU A 156 9.20 11.19 -2.88
C GLU A 156 7.79 11.47 -2.35
N TYR A 157 6.89 11.82 -3.27
CA TYR A 157 5.53 12.25 -2.96
C TYR A 157 4.58 11.83 -4.07
N VAL A 158 3.43 11.28 -3.69
CA VAL A 158 2.35 10.90 -4.60
C VAL A 158 1.03 11.35 -3.99
N ALA A 159 0.21 12.07 -4.75
CA ALA A 159 -1.10 12.50 -4.30
C ALA A 159 -2.13 12.46 -5.42
N TRP A 160 -3.38 12.17 -5.08
CA TRP A 160 -4.49 12.24 -6.01
C TRP A 160 -5.79 12.56 -5.29
N ALA A 161 -6.72 13.20 -6.00
CA ALA A 161 -8.07 13.47 -5.53
C ALA A 161 -9.10 12.96 -6.53
N TYR A 162 -10.19 12.41 -6.02
CA TYR A 162 -11.23 11.78 -6.83
C TYR A 162 -12.60 11.89 -6.14
N ASP A 163 -13.64 11.93 -6.98
CA ASP A 163 -14.99 11.63 -6.52
C ASP A 163 -15.21 10.11 -6.63
N LEU A 164 -15.89 9.53 -5.65
CA LEU A 164 -16.30 8.13 -5.66
C LEU A 164 -17.80 8.05 -5.93
N TYR A 165 -18.18 7.17 -6.85
CA TYR A 165 -19.57 6.88 -7.16
C TYR A 165 -19.88 5.41 -6.85
N ILE A 166 -21.06 5.17 -6.30
CA ILE A 166 -21.67 3.83 -6.21
C ILE A 166 -22.96 3.93 -7.02
N GLU A 167 -23.13 3.03 -7.99
CA GLU A 167 -24.17 3.17 -9.01
C GLU A 167 -24.02 4.53 -9.73
N GLU A 168 -25.01 5.42 -9.62
CA GLU A 168 -24.96 6.76 -10.22
C GLU A 168 -24.74 7.89 -9.20
N ASP A 169 -24.75 7.55 -7.90
CA ASP A 169 -24.68 8.53 -6.81
C ASP A 169 -23.24 8.84 -6.43
N CYS A 170 -22.90 10.13 -6.34
CA CYS A 170 -21.63 10.58 -5.78
C CYS A 170 -21.65 10.41 -4.27
N VAL A 171 -20.90 9.42 -3.76
CA VAL A 171 -20.90 9.07 -2.34
C VAL A 171 -19.88 9.88 -1.53
N GLY A 172 -18.96 10.58 -2.20
CA GLY A 172 -18.05 11.50 -1.53
C GLY A 172 -16.84 11.90 -2.36
N GLN A 173 -16.11 12.86 -1.79
CA GLN A 173 -14.85 13.36 -2.33
C GLN A 173 -13.70 12.91 -1.45
N PHE A 174 -12.66 12.41 -2.09
CA PHE A 174 -11.53 11.78 -1.43
C PHE A 174 -10.23 12.38 -1.95
N ALA A 175 -9.24 12.51 -1.06
CA ALA A 175 -7.86 12.80 -1.44
C ALA A 175 -6.91 11.90 -0.66
N LEU A 176 -5.94 11.30 -1.36
CA LEU A 176 -4.84 10.57 -0.76
C LEU A 176 -3.53 11.28 -1.03
N GLN A 177 -2.66 11.27 -0.03
CA GLN A 177 -1.29 11.72 -0.11
C GLN A 177 -0.38 10.66 0.52
N LEU A 178 0.70 10.36 -0.18
CA LEU A 178 1.70 9.39 0.19
C LEU A 178 3.05 10.10 0.20
N THR A 179 3.65 10.20 1.38
CA THR A 179 5.02 10.72 1.54
C THR A 179 5.95 9.56 1.85
N PHE A 180 7.01 9.44 1.06
CA PHE A 180 7.98 8.35 1.15
C PHE A 180 9.18 8.81 1.96
N ASN A 181 9.32 8.26 3.17
CA ASN A 181 10.45 8.54 4.06
C ASN A 181 11.52 7.46 3.85
N TRP A 182 12.36 7.69 2.85
CA TRP A 182 13.47 6.80 2.50
C TRP A 182 14.55 6.85 3.58
N PRO A 183 15.13 5.71 3.98
CA PRO A 183 16.24 5.70 4.92
C PRO A 183 17.42 6.45 4.30
N SER A 184 18.02 7.35 5.08
CA SER A 184 19.25 8.05 4.71
C SER A 184 20.35 7.04 4.38
N THR A 185 21.10 7.25 3.30
CA THR A 185 22.23 6.38 2.92
C THR A 185 23.39 6.45 3.93
N SER A 186 23.35 7.36 4.91
CA SER A 186 24.37 7.59 5.93
C SER A 186 24.15 6.77 7.21
N GLU A 187 24.20 5.44 7.12
CA GLU A 187 24.45 4.56 8.26
C GLU A 187 25.34 3.38 7.81
N ARG A 188 26.56 3.68 7.38
CA ARG A 188 27.67 2.72 7.41
C ARG A 188 28.97 3.43 7.80
N GLU A 189 29.66 2.78 8.73
CA GLU A 189 31.06 2.97 9.13
C GLU A 189 31.36 4.10 10.13
N HIS A 190 30.99 3.89 11.41
CA HIS A 190 31.85 4.23 12.55
C HIS A 190 31.71 3.14 13.62
N GLY A 191 32.21 1.94 13.28
CA GLY A 191 32.64 0.96 14.26
C GLY A 191 34.15 0.83 14.10
N ILE A 192 34.90 1.63 14.87
CA ILE A 192 36.34 1.48 15.08
C ILE A 192 36.55 0.38 16.12
#